data_AF-A0A534T469-F1
#
_entry.id   AF-A0A534T469-F1
#
_cell.length_a   1.000
_cell.length_b   1.000
_cell.length_c   1.000
_cell.angle_alpha   90.00
_cell.angle_beta   90.00
_cell.angle_gamma   90.00
#
_symmetry.space_group_name_H-M   'P 1'
#
loop_
_entity.id
_entity.type
_entity.pdbx_description
1 polymer ?
#
loop_
_entity_poly.entity_id
_entity_poly.type
_entity_poly.pdbx_seq_one_letter_code
_entity_poly.pdbx_strand_id
1 'polypeptide(L)'
;MAKQTPTLPFDLAEAMKCLAGRDERLGRLIDTAPAFQLASEEARSPYEALLRSITYQSISGRAAATIFGRIKALGGDGRVPTPEEMLKLRTPTLRKAGLSGAKILAMKDLARKTLAGVVPTLDEARAMSDEELVARLVSVRGIGVWSVEMFLIFRLGRPDVLPIHDLGVRKGC
;
A
#
# COMPACT_ATOMS: atom_id res chain seq x y z
N MET A 1 16.86 10.43 11.75
CA MET A 1 16.12 9.36 12.44
C MET A 1 16.47 8.05 11.75
N ALA A 2 17.00 7.07 12.49
CA ALA A 2 17.34 5.78 11.93
C ALA A 2 16.06 5.09 11.41
N LYS A 3 16.03 4.73 10.12
CA LYS A 3 14.95 3.92 9.56
C LYS A 3 15.00 2.57 10.28
N GLN A 4 14.00 2.28 11.11
CA GLN A 4 13.86 0.95 11.69
C GLN A 4 13.61 -0.03 10.54
N THR A 5 14.50 -0.99 10.34
CA THR A 5 14.27 -2.08 9.39
C THR A 5 13.11 -2.90 9.95
N PRO A 6 11.98 -3.02 9.23
CA PRO A 6 10.86 -3.83 9.69
C PRO A 6 11.32 -5.28 9.85
N THR A 7 10.96 -5.91 10.97
CA THR A 7 11.15 -7.34 11.16
C THR A 7 10.27 -8.08 10.15
N LEU A 8 10.89 -8.82 9.24
CA LEU A 8 10.18 -9.63 8.26
C LEU A 8 9.45 -10.77 8.96
N PRO A 9 8.24 -11.17 8.51
CA PRO A 9 7.52 -12.30 9.07
C PRO A 9 8.10 -13.66 8.65
N PHE A 10 9.29 -13.68 8.04
CA PHE A 10 9.97 -14.85 7.50
C PHE A 10 11.49 -14.70 7.62
N ASP A 11 12.22 -15.82 7.52
CA ASP A 11 13.68 -15.83 7.49
C ASP A 11 14.18 -15.46 6.08
N LEU A 12 14.81 -14.29 5.99
CA LEU A 12 15.33 -13.76 4.72
C LEU A 12 16.47 -14.62 4.16
N ALA A 13 17.36 -15.15 5.01
CA ALA A 13 18.49 -15.94 4.56
C ALA A 13 18.02 -17.27 3.95
N GLU A 14 17.04 -17.91 4.57
CA GLU A 14 16.44 -19.14 4.04
C GLU A 14 15.68 -18.88 2.74
N ALA A 15 14.94 -17.78 2.64
CA ALA A 15 14.25 -17.40 1.41
C ALA A 15 15.22 -17.15 0.25
N MET A 16 16.32 -16.41 0.48
CA MET A 16 17.35 -16.15 -0.52
C MET A 16 18.04 -17.44 -0.98
N LYS A 17 18.36 -18.34 -0.04
CA LYS A 17 18.95 -19.65 -0.36
C LYS A 17 18.01 -20.52 -1.20
N CYS A 18 16.72 -20.54 -0.87
CA CYS A 18 15.71 -21.27 -1.65
C CYS A 18 15.62 -20.76 -3.09
N LEU A 19 15.57 -19.44 -3.28
CA LEU A 19 15.52 -18.83 -4.63
C LEU A 19 16.79 -19.10 -5.44
N ALA A 20 17.97 -18.90 -4.84
CA ALA A 20 19.25 -19.13 -5.50
C ALA A 20 19.45 -20.61 -5.89
N GLY A 21 18.95 -21.54 -5.08
CA GLY A 21 18.98 -22.97 -5.38
C GLY A 21 18.00 -23.44 -6.46
N ARG A 22 16.96 -22.64 -6.76
CA ARG A 22 15.93 -22.97 -7.76
C ARG A 22 16.13 -22.28 -9.11
N ASP A 23 16.76 -21.11 -9.13
CA ASP A 23 16.99 -20.34 -10.35
C ASP A 23 18.39 -19.68 -10.32
N GLU A 24 19.26 -20.10 -11.25
CA GLU A 24 20.62 -19.57 -11.37
C GLU A 24 20.69 -18.07 -11.69
N ARG A 25 19.72 -17.54 -12.44
CA ARG A 25 19.65 -16.10 -12.74
C ARG A 25 19.31 -15.33 -11.47
N LEU A 26 18.36 -15.83 -10.66
CA LEU A 26 18.07 -15.24 -9.35
C LEU A 26 19.25 -15.36 -8.40
N GLY A 27 19.98 -16.48 -8.40
CA GLY A 27 21.20 -16.66 -7.62
C GLY A 27 22.25 -15.59 -7.92
N ARG A 28 22.61 -15.40 -9.20
CA ARG A 28 23.55 -14.34 -9.63
C ARG A 28 23.07 -12.94 -9.25
N LEU A 29 21.76 -12.69 -9.33
CA LEU A 29 21.20 -11.39 -9.00
C LEU A 29 21.23 -11.14 -7.48
N ILE A 30 20.96 -12.16 -6.67
CA ILE A 30 21.07 -12.11 -5.21
C ILE A 30 22.51 -11.80 -4.77
N ASP A 31 23.51 -12.43 -5.41
CA ASP A 31 24.92 -12.24 -5.06
C ASP A 31 25.45 -10.83 -5.38
N THR A 32 24.88 -10.18 -6.40
CA THR A 32 25.36 -8.88 -6.91
C THR A 32 24.50 -7.70 -6.45
N ALA A 33 23.27 -7.95 -6.02
CA ALA A 33 22.37 -6.91 -5.54
C ALA A 33 22.84 -6.34 -4.20
N PRO A 34 22.56 -5.05 -3.92
CA PRO A 34 22.70 -4.51 -2.57
C PRO A 34 21.86 -5.32 -1.57
N ALA A 35 22.30 -5.31 -0.31
CA ALA A 35 21.58 -5.97 0.78
C ALA A 35 20.09 -5.58 0.77
N PHE A 36 19.21 -6.58 0.72
CA PHE A 36 17.78 -6.37 0.68
C PHE A 36 17.30 -5.66 1.94
N GLN A 37 16.48 -4.62 1.75
CA GLN A 37 15.78 -3.93 2.81
C GLN A 37 14.35 -3.68 2.37
N LEU A 38 13.39 -4.28 3.06
CA LEU A 38 12.00 -3.93 2.86
C LEU A 38 11.75 -2.56 3.48
N ALA A 39 11.49 -1.56 2.65
CA ALA A 39 11.01 -0.28 3.12
C ALA A 39 9.54 -0.47 3.57
N SER A 40 9.30 -0.59 4.87
CA SER A 40 7.93 -0.55 5.40
C SER A 40 7.32 0.81 5.08
N GLU A 41 6.09 0.82 4.56
CA GLU A 41 5.33 2.05 4.54
C GLU A 41 5.04 2.53 5.97
N GLU A 42 5.30 3.81 6.23
CA GLU A 42 5.05 4.49 7.52
C GLU A 42 3.55 4.71 7.81
N ALA A 43 2.65 4.20 6.96
CA ALA A 43 1.21 4.34 7.14
C ALA A 43 0.77 3.72 8.49
N ARG A 44 -0.04 4.43 9.26
CA ARG A 44 -0.44 3.99 10.61
C ARG A 44 -1.53 2.92 10.59
N SER A 45 -2.25 2.80 9.48
CA SER A 45 -3.39 1.87 9.34
C SER A 45 -3.55 1.37 7.89
N PRO A 46 -4.26 0.24 7.67
CA PRO A 46 -4.66 -0.18 6.33
C PRO A 46 -5.45 0.89 5.56
N TYR A 47 -6.33 1.61 6.25
CA TYR A 47 -7.03 2.76 5.68
C TYR A 47 -6.08 3.81 5.11
N GLU A 48 -5.07 4.23 5.89
CA GLU A 48 -4.09 5.22 5.44
C GLU A 48 -3.25 4.71 4.27
N ALA A 49 -2.85 3.44 4.29
CA ALA A 49 -2.10 2.81 3.20
C ALA A 49 -2.90 2.79 1.89
N LEU A 50 -4.17 2.40 1.95
CA LEU A 50 -5.07 2.39 0.79
C LEU A 50 -5.37 3.81 0.29
N LEU A 51 -5.56 4.78 1.20
CA LEU A 51 -5.74 6.19 0.84
C LEU A 51 -4.50 6.75 0.13
N ARG A 52 -3.31 6.39 0.60
CA ARG A 52 -2.02 6.71 -0.03
C ARG A 52 -1.93 6.08 -1.41
N SER A 53 -2.24 4.79 -1.55
CA SER A 53 -2.26 4.08 -2.83
C SER A 53 -3.13 4.80 -3.86
N ILE A 54 -4.39 5.13 -3.52
CA ILE A 54 -5.31 5.91 -4.38
C ILE A 54 -4.70 7.26 -4.79
N THR A 55 -3.99 7.91 -3.87
CA THR A 55 -3.36 9.21 -4.14
C THR A 55 -2.24 9.10 -5.17
N TYR A 56 -1.43 8.04 -5.08
CA TYR A 56 -0.22 7.84 -5.89
C TYR A 56 -0.51 7.29 -7.30
N GLN A 57 -1.72 6.81 -7.57
CA GLN A 57 -2.11 6.30 -8.89
C GLN A 57 -1.94 7.34 -10.01
N SER A 58 -1.35 6.90 -11.12
CA SER A 58 -1.27 7.61 -12.42
C SER A 58 -0.54 8.96 -12.41
N ILE A 59 0.28 9.25 -11.39
CA ILE A 59 1.06 10.49 -11.28
C ILE A 59 2.47 10.23 -10.75
N SER A 60 3.37 11.20 -10.89
CA SER A 60 4.73 11.07 -10.35
C SER A 60 4.73 11.03 -8.81
N GLY A 61 5.68 10.31 -8.22
CA GLY A 61 5.80 10.18 -6.76
C GLY A 61 5.95 11.53 -6.04
N ARG A 62 6.59 12.53 -6.66
CA ARG A 62 6.72 13.90 -6.11
C ARG A 62 5.39 14.64 -6.10
N ALA A 63 4.61 14.54 -7.18
CA ALA A 63 3.27 15.13 -7.23
C ALA A 63 2.34 14.45 -6.22
N ALA A 64 2.38 13.12 -6.15
CA ALA A 64 1.61 12.34 -5.19
C ALA A 64 1.95 12.68 -3.74
N ALA A 65 3.23 12.80 -3.40
CA ALA A 65 3.67 13.20 -2.06
C ALA A 65 3.15 14.59 -1.66
N THR A 66 3.15 15.53 -2.61
CA THR A 66 2.63 16.88 -2.39
C THR A 66 1.12 16.87 -2.13
N ILE A 67 0.36 16.14 -2.95
CA ILE A 67 -1.10 15.98 -2.77
C ILE A 67 -1.40 15.27 -1.46
N PHE A 68 -0.69 14.19 -1.14
CA PHE A 68 -0.88 13.43 0.09
C PHE A 68 -0.58 14.27 1.33
N GLY A 69 0.48 15.10 1.29
CA GLY A 69 0.76 16.08 2.35
C GLY A 69 -0.38 17.08 2.56
N ARG A 70 -0.98 17.58 1.48
CA ARG A 70 -2.17 18.45 1.56
C ARG A 70 -3.38 17.73 2.14
N ILE A 71 -3.57 16.45 1.83
CA ILE A 71 -4.64 15.63 2.42
C ILE A 71 -4.42 15.43 3.92
N LYS A 72 -3.18 15.13 4.35
CA LYS A 72 -2.83 15.06 5.78
C LYS A 72 -3.11 16.37 6.51
N ALA A 73 -2.88 17.52 5.85
CA ALA A 73 -3.23 18.82 6.42
C ALA A 73 -4.75 19.06 6.57
N LEU A 74 -5.60 18.25 5.95
CA LEU A 74 -7.05 18.27 6.17
C LEU A 74 -7.48 17.47 7.41
N GLY A 75 -6.60 16.64 7.97
CA GLY A 75 -6.81 15.96 9.24
C GLY A 75 -6.18 16.73 10.41
N GLY A 76 -6.54 16.35 11.65
CA GLY A 76 -5.92 16.91 12.85
C GLY A 76 -4.48 16.41 13.05
N ASP A 77 -3.61 17.25 13.61
CA ASP A 77 -2.26 16.86 14.08
C ASP A 77 -1.35 16.22 13.02
N GLY A 78 -1.53 16.61 11.75
CA GLY A 78 -0.73 16.11 10.63
C GLY A 78 -1.01 14.65 10.26
N ARG A 79 -2.12 14.06 10.71
CA ARG A 79 -2.59 12.72 10.31
C ARG A 79 -3.56 12.82 9.12
N VAL A 80 -3.77 11.73 8.39
CA VAL A 80 -4.84 11.70 7.38
C VAL A 80 -6.22 11.87 8.04
N PRO A 81 -7.22 12.50 7.39
CA PRO A 81 -8.58 12.54 7.93
C PRO A 81 -9.06 11.13 8.25
N THR A 82 -9.70 10.95 9.40
CA THR A 82 -10.41 9.70 9.75
C THR A 82 -11.47 9.40 8.69
N PRO A 83 -11.95 8.15 8.57
CA PRO A 83 -13.07 7.84 7.68
C PRO A 83 -14.27 8.78 7.88
N GLU A 84 -14.63 9.11 9.12
CA GLU A 84 -15.73 10.02 9.44
C GLU A 84 -15.46 11.45 8.98
N GLU A 85 -14.25 11.98 9.23
CA GLU A 85 -13.84 13.30 8.76
C GLU A 85 -13.80 13.35 7.22
N MET A 86 -13.23 12.32 6.60
CA MET A 86 -13.17 12.18 5.15
C MET A 86 -14.57 12.26 4.53
N LEU A 87 -15.59 11.67 5.14
CA LEU A 87 -16.98 11.75 4.66
C LEU A 87 -17.58 13.15 4.83
N LYS A 88 -17.19 13.92 5.86
CA LYS A 88 -17.66 15.30 6.10
C LYS A 88 -16.98 16.34 5.19
N LEU A 89 -15.77 16.08 4.68
CA LEU A 89 -15.05 17.01 3.81
C LEU A 89 -15.81 17.28 2.50
N ARG A 90 -15.99 18.55 2.13
CA ARG A 90 -16.68 18.92 0.89
C ARG A 90 -15.80 18.67 -0.33
N THR A 91 -16.42 18.31 -1.46
CA THR A 91 -15.71 18.09 -2.74
C THR A 91 -14.80 19.26 -3.16
N PRO A 92 -15.19 20.55 -3.04
CA PRO A 92 -14.30 21.65 -3.37
C PRO A 92 -13.01 21.68 -2.54
N THR A 93 -13.08 21.33 -1.26
CA THR A 93 -11.90 21.23 -0.38
C THR A 93 -10.93 20.16 -0.88
N LEU A 94 -11.46 18.98 -1.24
CA LEU A 94 -10.66 17.88 -1.77
C LEU A 94 -10.06 18.19 -3.16
N ARG A 95 -10.81 18.92 -4.00
CA ARG A 95 -10.29 19.44 -5.28
C ARG A 95 -9.14 20.42 -5.07
N LYS A 96 -9.25 21.34 -4.10
CA LYS A 96 -8.19 22.28 -3.74
C LYS A 96 -6.92 21.56 -3.24
N ALA A 97 -7.06 20.39 -2.61
CA ALA A 97 -5.93 19.55 -2.24
C ALA A 97 -5.21 18.90 -3.44
N GLY A 98 -5.81 18.92 -4.63
CA GLY A 98 -5.23 18.39 -5.87
C GLY A 98 -5.81 17.03 -6.31
N LEU A 99 -6.93 16.60 -5.72
CA LEU A 99 -7.57 15.33 -6.10
C LEU A 99 -8.44 15.47 -7.35
N SER A 100 -8.42 14.45 -8.20
CA SER A 100 -9.37 14.31 -9.31
C SER A 100 -10.74 13.86 -8.80
N GLY A 101 -11.78 13.96 -9.65
CA GLY A 101 -13.13 13.52 -9.29
C GLY A 101 -13.18 12.02 -8.99
N ALA A 102 -12.51 11.21 -9.80
CA ALA A 102 -12.41 9.77 -9.60
C ALA A 102 -11.74 9.42 -8.26
N LYS A 103 -10.63 10.11 -7.91
CA LYS A 103 -9.95 9.90 -6.63
C LYS A 103 -10.80 10.32 -5.44
N ILE A 104 -11.56 11.41 -5.55
CA ILE A 104 -12.51 11.83 -4.50
C ILE A 104 -13.57 10.74 -4.28
N LEU A 105 -14.15 10.22 -5.36
CA LEU A 105 -15.14 9.14 -5.26
C LEU A 105 -14.56 7.88 -4.63
N ALA A 106 -13.33 7.50 -5.00
CA ALA A 106 -12.60 6.37 -4.42
C ALA A 106 -12.32 6.58 -2.92
N MET A 107 -11.83 7.75 -2.50
CA MET A 107 -11.55 8.05 -1.09
C MET A 107 -12.81 8.07 -0.23
N LYS A 108 -13.92 8.60 -0.76
CA LYS A 108 -15.22 8.56 -0.08
C LYS A 108 -15.73 7.12 0.06
N ASP A 109 -15.56 6.30 -0.98
CA ASP A 109 -15.93 4.89 -0.93
C ASP A 109 -15.09 4.10 0.08
N LEU A 110 -13.77 4.30 0.06
CA LEU A 110 -12.84 3.74 1.03
C LEU A 110 -13.26 4.09 2.46
N ALA A 111 -13.58 5.36 2.73
CA ALA A 111 -14.05 5.80 4.04
C ALA A 111 -15.35 5.09 4.47
N ARG A 112 -16.36 5.00 3.60
CA ARG A 112 -17.60 4.26 3.91
C ARG A 112 -17.33 2.79 4.20
N LYS A 113 -16.49 2.15 3.38
CA LYS A 113 -16.15 0.72 3.52
C LYS A 113 -15.32 0.43 4.76
N THR A 114 -14.49 1.39 5.18
CA THR A 114 -13.77 1.28 6.45
C THR A 114 -14.75 1.31 7.63
N LEU A 115 -15.71 2.24 7.61
CA LEU A 115 -16.75 2.32 8.65
C LEU A 115 -17.70 1.12 8.67
N ALA A 116 -17.89 0.48 7.51
CA ALA A 116 -18.67 -0.75 7.38
C ALA A 116 -17.88 -2.03 7.73
N GLY A 117 -16.61 -1.94 8.15
CA GLY A 117 -15.78 -3.10 8.50
C GLY A 117 -15.24 -3.90 7.31
N VAL A 118 -15.37 -3.40 6.08
CA VAL A 118 -14.82 -4.04 4.88
C VAL A 118 -13.29 -3.90 4.85
N VAL A 119 -12.77 -2.73 5.25
CA VAL A 119 -11.33 -2.52 5.41
C VAL A 119 -10.95 -2.95 6.84
N PRO A 120 -10.14 -4.00 7.00
CA PRO A 120 -9.78 -4.50 8.32
C PRO A 120 -8.81 -3.56 9.04
N THR A 121 -8.73 -3.71 10.36
CA THR A 121 -7.61 -3.22 11.16
C THR A 121 -6.32 -3.96 10.78
N LEU A 122 -5.17 -3.47 11.26
CA LEU A 122 -3.88 -4.11 10.96
C LEU A 122 -3.80 -5.53 11.55
N ASP A 123 -4.34 -5.73 12.75
CA ASP A 123 -4.28 -7.02 13.44
C ASP A 123 -5.22 -8.04 12.80
N GLU A 124 -6.43 -7.62 12.40
CA GLU A 124 -7.32 -8.44 11.58
C GLU A 124 -6.68 -8.79 10.23
N ALA A 125 -6.04 -7.83 9.57
CA ALA A 125 -5.38 -8.07 8.29
C ALA A 125 -4.25 -9.10 8.40
N ARG A 126 -3.50 -9.12 9.51
CA ARG A 126 -2.44 -10.11 9.75
C ARG A 126 -3.00 -11.53 9.90
N ALA A 127 -4.19 -11.66 10.48
CA ALA A 127 -4.86 -12.94 10.71
C ALA A 127 -5.60 -13.49 9.48
N MET A 128 -5.92 -12.65 8.50
CA MET A 128 -6.62 -13.04 7.27
C MET A 128 -5.68 -13.66 6.22
N SER A 129 -6.23 -14.50 5.34
CA SER A 129 -5.51 -14.98 4.16
C SER A 129 -5.34 -13.87 3.12
N ASP A 130 -4.39 -14.05 2.20
CA ASP A 130 -4.15 -13.09 1.13
C ASP A 130 -5.34 -13.04 0.16
N GLU A 131 -5.98 -14.17 -0.12
CA GLU A 131 -7.18 -14.27 -0.95
C GLU A 131 -8.36 -13.53 -0.32
N GLU A 132 -8.56 -13.66 0.99
CA GLU A 132 -9.61 -12.95 1.73
C GLU A 132 -9.39 -11.43 1.68
N LEU A 133 -8.15 -10.99 1.87
CA LEU A 133 -7.79 -9.57 1.78
C LEU A 133 -8.01 -9.03 0.37
N VAL A 134 -7.60 -9.77 -0.67
CA VAL A 134 -7.85 -9.39 -2.07
C VAL A 134 -9.35 -9.28 -2.34
N ALA A 135 -10.13 -10.29 -1.99
CA ALA A 135 -11.58 -10.30 -2.21
C ALA A 135 -12.28 -9.11 -1.52
N ARG A 136 -11.91 -8.79 -0.28
CA ARG A 136 -12.48 -7.67 0.47
C ARG A 136 -12.06 -6.33 -0.12
N LEU A 137 -10.77 -6.11 -0.34
CA LEU A 137 -10.22 -4.80 -0.67
C LEU A 137 -10.45 -4.40 -2.13
N VAL A 138 -10.51 -5.35 -3.06
CA VAL A 138 -10.86 -5.07 -4.47
C VAL A 138 -12.30 -4.56 -4.61
N SER A 139 -13.18 -4.83 -3.64
CA SER A 139 -14.51 -4.22 -3.63
C SER A 139 -14.45 -2.70 -3.53
N VAL A 140 -13.41 -2.12 -2.94
CA VAL A 140 -13.23 -0.66 -2.77
C VAL A 140 -13.00 0.00 -4.12
N ARG A 141 -13.78 1.03 -4.44
CA ARG A 141 -13.64 1.77 -5.70
C ARG A 141 -12.22 2.33 -5.82
N GLY A 142 -11.58 2.04 -6.96
CA GLY A 142 -10.24 2.52 -7.26
C GLY A 142 -9.12 1.70 -6.62
N ILE A 143 -9.43 0.62 -5.89
CA ILE A 143 -8.46 -0.37 -5.45
C ILE A 143 -8.57 -1.59 -6.37
N GLY A 144 -7.52 -1.85 -7.12
CA GLY A 144 -7.40 -3.06 -7.93
C GLY A 144 -6.53 -4.12 -7.24
N VAL A 145 -6.45 -5.31 -7.84
CA VAL A 145 -5.63 -6.42 -7.35
C VAL A 145 -4.19 -5.97 -7.10
N TRP A 146 -3.58 -5.26 -8.07
CA TRP A 146 -2.23 -4.70 -7.92
C TRP A 146 -2.07 -3.83 -6.67
N SER A 147 -3.06 -2.99 -6.35
CA SER A 147 -2.99 -2.14 -5.15
C SER A 147 -3.06 -2.96 -3.85
N VAL A 148 -3.78 -4.07 -3.86
CA VAL A 148 -3.81 -5.00 -2.72
C VAL A 148 -2.50 -5.76 -2.61
N GLU A 149 -1.95 -6.26 -3.72
CA GLU A 149 -0.62 -6.92 -3.74
C GLU A 149 0.46 -6.01 -3.16
N MET A 150 0.48 -4.72 -3.53
CA MET A 150 1.41 -3.74 -2.94
C MET A 150 1.19 -3.56 -1.44
N PHE A 151 -0.06 -3.60 -0.96
CA PHE A 151 -0.37 -3.57 0.46
C PHE A 151 0.13 -4.84 1.18
N LEU A 152 -0.07 -6.02 0.60
CA LEU A 152 0.43 -7.28 1.15
C LEU A 152 1.96 -7.26 1.30
N ILE A 153 2.69 -6.78 0.27
CA ILE A 153 4.15 -6.71 0.26
C ILE A 153 4.66 -5.63 1.22
N PHE A 154 4.30 -4.37 1.02
CA PHE A 154 4.94 -3.24 1.70
C PHE A 154 4.35 -2.90 3.07
N ARG A 155 3.14 -3.39 3.37
CA ARG A 155 2.48 -3.15 4.65
C ARG A 155 2.38 -4.38 5.53
N LEU A 156 2.06 -5.55 4.97
CA LEU A 156 1.99 -6.79 5.75
C LEU A 156 3.29 -7.61 5.69
N GLY A 157 4.20 -7.33 4.76
CA GLY A 157 5.44 -8.07 4.60
C GLY A 157 5.22 -9.52 4.15
N ARG A 158 4.11 -9.81 3.46
CA ARG A 158 3.78 -11.17 3.00
C ARG A 158 4.90 -11.68 2.06
N PRO A 159 5.51 -12.85 2.33
CA PRO A 159 6.66 -13.34 1.58
C PRO A 159 6.32 -13.86 0.18
N ASP A 160 5.08 -14.30 -0.04
CA ASP A 160 4.70 -15.10 -1.21
C ASP A 160 3.72 -14.36 -2.14
N VAL A 161 4.07 -13.11 -2.47
CA VAL A 161 3.26 -12.26 -3.35
C VAL A 161 4.09 -11.81 -4.54
N LEU A 162 3.77 -12.33 -5.73
CA LEU A 162 4.37 -11.90 -7.00
C LEU A 162 3.38 -11.00 -7.76
N PRO A 163 3.61 -9.67 -7.82
CA PRO A 163 2.66 -8.74 -8.42
C PRO A 163 2.81 -8.75 -9.95
N ILE A 164 2.27 -9.78 -10.61
CA ILE A 164 2.42 -10.02 -12.06
C ILE A 164 1.88 -8.87 -12.94
N HIS A 165 1.02 -8.02 -12.38
CA HIS A 165 0.47 -6.85 -13.06
C HIS A 165 1.37 -5.61 -12.93
N ASP A 166 2.41 -5.67 -12.10
CA ASP A 166 3.35 -4.58 -11.91
C ASP A 166 4.27 -4.41 -13.13
N LEU A 167 4.33 -3.19 -13.67
CA LEU A 167 5.13 -2.90 -14.85
C LEU A 167 6.63 -3.03 -14.61
N GLY A 168 7.11 -2.78 -13.39
CA GLY A 168 8.51 -2.95 -13.02
C GLY A 168 8.90 -4.42 -13.03
N VAL A 169 8.10 -5.27 -12.37
CA VAL A 169 8.30 -6.72 -12.37
C VAL A 169 8.22 -7.27 -13.80
N ARG A 170 7.20 -6.91 -14.57
CA ARG A 170 7.04 -7.38 -15.97
C ARG A 170 8.19 -7.00 -16.89
N LYS A 171 8.90 -5.90 -16.62
CA LYS A 171 10.08 -5.47 -17.40
C LYS A 171 11.37 -6.15 -16.94
N GLY A 172 11.42 -6.63 -15.70
CA GLY A 172 12.58 -7.29 -15.10
C GLY A 172 12.60 -8.81 -15.32
N CYS A 173 11.45 -9.42 -15.57
CA CYS A 173 11.31 -10.84 -15.94
C CYS A 173 11.75 -11.11 -17.39
#